data_AF-A0A8S2YQU2-F1
#
_entry.id   AF-A0A8S2YQU2-F1
#
_cell.length_a   1.000
_cell.length_b   1.000
_cell.length_c   1.000
_cell.angle_alpha   90.00
_cell.angle_beta   90.00
_cell.angle_gamma   90.00
#
_symmetry.space_group_name_H-M   'P 1'
#
loop_
_entity.id
_entity.type
_entity.pdbx_description
1 polymer ?
#
loop_
_entity_poly.entity_id
_entity_poly.type
_entity_poly.pdbx_seq_one_letter_code
_entity_poly.pdbx_strand_id
1 'polypeptide(L)'
;EMKKLPDYGKISFDDFEGMRFEDIVPEACADAIDLLKRFLVYPSKQRIGAQQALLHYYFYTSPLPCHHTDLPLPARRKNRHVYEFDVKRSIMGSIIEHDAILSMNRN
;
A
#
# COMPACT_ATOMS: atom_id res chain seq x y z
N GLU A 1 -10.49 -12.86 26.14
CA GLU A 1 -9.05 -12.68 25.83
C GLU A 1 -8.61 -11.21 25.90
N MET A 2 -9.31 -10.26 25.25
CA MET A 2 -8.97 -8.82 25.28
C MET A 2 -8.84 -8.18 26.69
N LYS A 3 -9.73 -8.53 27.63
CA LYS A 3 -9.74 -7.99 29.01
C LYS A 3 -8.51 -8.34 29.86
N LYS A 4 -7.63 -9.23 29.39
CA LYS A 4 -6.41 -9.63 30.13
C LYS A 4 -5.19 -8.79 29.75
N LEU A 5 -5.31 -7.88 28.78
CA LEU A 5 -4.18 -7.08 28.32
C LEU A 5 -3.90 -5.92 29.30
N PRO A 6 -2.62 -5.61 29.59
CA PRO A 6 -2.22 -4.66 30.64
C PRO A 6 -2.82 -3.25 30.53
N ASP A 7 -3.14 -2.83 29.30
CA ASP A 7 -3.62 -1.49 28.96
C ASP A 7 -5.04 -1.48 28.38
N TYR A 8 -5.76 -2.60 28.44
CA TYR A 8 -7.12 -2.68 27.94
C TYR A 8 -8.05 -1.74 28.74
N GLY A 9 -8.62 -0.75 28.05
CA GLY A 9 -9.51 0.24 28.66
C GLY A 9 -8.82 1.48 29.25
N LYS A 10 -7.48 1.62 29.13
CA LYS A 10 -6.78 2.86 29.50
C LYS A 10 -6.84 3.94 28.42
N ILE A 11 -7.13 3.55 27.19
CA ILE A 11 -7.30 4.45 26.05
C ILE A 11 -8.74 4.24 25.55
N SER A 12 -9.55 5.29 25.62
CA SER A 12 -10.85 5.37 24.97
C SER A 12 -10.73 6.33 23.79
N PHE A 13 -11.40 5.99 22.69
CA PHE A 13 -11.62 6.93 21.60
C PHE A 13 -13.00 7.53 21.78
N ASP A 14 -13.13 8.83 21.53
CA ASP A 14 -14.44 9.46 21.45
C ASP A 14 -15.20 8.89 20.25
N ASP A 15 -16.52 8.82 20.36
CA ASP A 15 -17.37 8.43 19.25
C ASP A 15 -17.24 9.49 18.14
N PHE A 16 -16.88 9.04 16.94
CA PHE A 16 -16.73 9.89 15.76
C PHE A 16 -17.66 9.39 14.66
N GLU A 17 -18.48 10.29 14.13
CA GLU A 17 -19.29 9.98 12.96
C GLU A 17 -18.37 9.79 11.75
N GLY A 18 -18.45 8.62 11.11
CA GLY A 18 -17.65 8.33 9.93
C GLY A 18 -17.96 9.31 8.79
N MET A 19 -16.92 9.84 8.16
CA MET A 19 -17.07 10.63 6.93
C MET A 19 -17.46 9.72 5.77
N ARG A 20 -18.31 10.20 4.87
CA ARG A 20 -18.70 9.45 3.68
C ARG A 20 -17.52 9.36 2.71
N PHE A 21 -17.33 8.20 2.08
CA PHE A 21 -16.23 8.01 1.13
C PHE A 21 -16.34 8.93 -0.09
N GLU A 22 -17.57 9.25 -0.51
CA GLU A 22 -17.80 10.18 -1.61
C GLU A 22 -17.28 11.59 -1.30
N ASP A 23 -17.24 11.99 -0.03
CA ASP A 23 -16.70 13.28 0.40
C ASP A 23 -15.16 13.25 0.49
N ILE A 24 -14.58 12.10 0.81
CA ILE A 24 -13.12 11.90 0.94
C ILE A 24 -12.45 11.81 -0.44
N VAL A 25 -13.08 11.09 -1.38
CA VAL A 25 -12.56 10.83 -2.73
C VAL A 25 -13.62 11.18 -3.78
N PRO A 26 -13.92 12.47 -3.99
CA PRO A 26 -15.04 12.91 -4.84
C PRO A 26 -14.87 12.54 -6.33
N GLU A 27 -13.64 12.37 -6.79
CA GLU A 27 -13.32 12.01 -8.17
C GLU A 27 -13.42 10.49 -8.44
N ALA A 28 -13.65 9.68 -7.41
CA ALA A 28 -13.74 8.24 -7.57
C ALA A 28 -15.09 7.83 -8.17
N CYS A 29 -15.08 6.87 -9.08
CA CYS A 29 -16.30 6.31 -9.63
C CYS A 29 -17.05 5.46 -8.59
N ALA A 30 -18.36 5.25 -8.81
CA ALA A 30 -19.21 4.49 -7.90
C ALA A 30 -18.67 3.07 -7.61
N ASP A 31 -18.14 2.39 -8.63
CA ASP A 31 -17.55 1.04 -8.49
C ASP A 31 -16.28 1.06 -7.61
N ALA A 32 -15.47 2.12 -7.69
CA ALA A 32 -14.29 2.28 -6.85
C ALA A 32 -14.68 2.50 -5.39
N ILE A 33 -15.70 3.33 -5.17
CA ILE A 33 -16.25 3.60 -3.84
C ILE A 33 -16.86 2.32 -3.23
N ASP A 34 -17.61 1.53 -4.01
CA ASP A 34 -18.18 0.26 -3.52
C ASP A 34 -17.07 -0.71 -3.09
N LEU A 35 -16.03 -0.86 -3.91
CA LEU A 35 -14.89 -1.70 -3.59
C LEU A 35 -14.14 -1.21 -2.35
N LEU A 36 -13.93 0.11 -2.21
CA LEU A 36 -13.26 0.73 -1.07
C LEU A 36 -14.02 0.48 0.24
N LYS A 37 -15.35 0.60 0.22
CA LYS A 37 -16.23 0.32 1.38
C LYS A 37 -16.07 -1.11 1.88
N ARG A 38 -15.77 -2.07 1.00
CA ARG A 38 -15.55 -3.48 1.35
C ARG A 38 -14.16 -3.76 1.95
N PHE A 39 -13.16 -2.91 1.66
CA PHE A 39 -11.82 -3.01 2.26
C PHE A 39 -11.77 -2.40 3.66
N LEU A 40 -12.38 -1.23 3.85
CA LEU A 40 -12.28 -0.42 5.06
C LEU A 40 -13.39 -0.76 6.08
N VAL A 41 -13.47 -2.04 6.45
CA VAL A 41 -14.42 -2.56 7.45
C VAL A 41 -13.68 -2.89 8.75
N TYR A 42 -14.15 -2.39 9.89
CA TYR A 42 -13.50 -2.59 11.20
C TYR A 42 -13.35 -4.08 11.57
N PRO A 43 -14.43 -4.88 11.59
CA PRO A 43 -14.31 -6.33 11.75
C PRO A 43 -13.46 -6.95 10.63
N SER A 44 -12.24 -7.38 10.97
CA SER A 44 -11.29 -7.91 9.99
C SER A 44 -11.83 -9.11 9.21
N LYS A 45 -12.64 -9.96 9.85
CA LYS A 45 -13.29 -11.13 9.24
C LYS A 45 -14.36 -10.77 8.19
N GLN A 46 -14.84 -9.53 8.16
CA GLN A 46 -15.84 -9.05 7.20
C GLN A 46 -15.22 -8.32 6.01
N ARG A 47 -13.91 -8.06 6.02
CA ARG A 47 -13.22 -7.43 4.88
C ARG A 47 -13.20 -8.37 3.70
N ILE A 48 -13.37 -7.83 2.50
CA ILE A 48 -13.26 -8.62 1.26
C ILE A 48 -11.83 -9.18 1.10
N GLY A 49 -11.73 -10.46 0.73
CA GLY A 49 -10.45 -11.09 0.41
C GLY A 49 -9.96 -10.73 -0.99
N ALA A 50 -8.63 -10.80 -1.22
CA ALA A 50 -8.02 -10.40 -2.49
C ALA A 50 -8.60 -11.16 -3.71
N GLN A 51 -8.80 -12.47 -3.59
CA GLN A 51 -9.37 -13.29 -4.67
C GLN A 51 -10.79 -12.82 -5.06
N GLN A 52 -11.61 -12.47 -4.08
CA GLN A 52 -12.96 -11.96 -4.32
C GLN A 52 -12.92 -10.52 -4.86
N ALA A 53 -12.02 -9.69 -4.35
CA ALA A 53 -11.86 -8.31 -4.79
C ALA A 53 -11.46 -8.20 -6.27
N LEU A 54 -10.60 -9.09 -6.75
CA LEU A 54 -10.19 -9.12 -8.16
C LEU A 54 -11.34 -9.43 -9.13
N LEU A 55 -12.43 -10.03 -8.65
CA LEU A 55 -13.63 -10.30 -9.44
C LEU A 55 -14.62 -9.11 -9.47
N HIS A 56 -14.29 -8.01 -8.79
CA HIS A 56 -15.16 -6.84 -8.70
C HIS A 56 -15.25 -6.07 -10.03
N TYR A 57 -16.43 -5.50 -10.34
CA TYR A 57 -16.69 -4.73 -11.56
C TYR A 57 -15.67 -3.63 -11.82
N TYR A 58 -15.14 -3.00 -10.77
CA TYR A 58 -14.11 -1.97 -10.85
C TYR A 58 -12.93 -2.34 -11.77
N PHE A 59 -12.52 -3.62 -11.83
CA PHE A 59 -11.40 -4.05 -12.68
C PHE A 59 -11.79 -4.33 -14.15
N TYR A 60 -13.09 -4.35 -14.46
CA TYR A 60 -13.65 -4.67 -15.77
C TYR A 60 -14.48 -3.53 -16.38
N THR A 61 -14.76 -2.48 -15.61
CA THR A 61 -15.41 -1.26 -16.08
C THR A 61 -14.36 -0.26 -16.59
N SER A 62 -14.66 0.45 -17.68
CA SER A 62 -13.79 1.53 -18.16
C SER A 62 -13.69 2.67 -17.13
N PRO A 63 -12.52 3.30 -16.93
CA PRO A 63 -11.25 3.02 -17.62
C PRO A 63 -10.57 1.76 -17.08
N LEU A 64 -10.13 0.89 -18.00
CA LEU A 64 -9.33 -0.28 -17.65
C LEU A 64 -7.94 0.16 -17.16
N PRO A 65 -7.26 -0.67 -16.35
CA PRO A 65 -5.89 -0.40 -15.92
C PRO A 65 -4.97 -0.13 -17.12
N CYS A 66 -4.12 0.88 -17.00
CA CYS A 66 -3.14 1.18 -18.04
C CYS A 66 -2.08 0.08 -18.11
N HIS A 67 -1.44 -0.06 -19.27
CA HIS A 67 -0.28 -0.93 -19.39
C HIS A 67 0.85 -0.39 -18.51
N HIS A 68 1.63 -1.28 -17.89
CA HIS A 68 2.64 -0.90 -16.91
C HIS A 68 3.76 0.00 -17.49
N THR A 69 3.96 -0.02 -18.81
CA THR A 69 4.92 0.85 -19.51
C THR A 69 4.47 2.30 -19.60
N ASP A 70 3.17 2.54 -19.46
CA ASP A 70 2.57 3.88 -19.62
C ASP A 70 2.50 4.62 -18.28
N LEU A 71 2.84 3.94 -17.18
CA LEU A 71 2.92 4.55 -15.86
C LEU A 71 4.04 5.61 -15.83
N PRO A 72 3.78 6.81 -15.30
CA PRO A 72 4.78 7.86 -15.23
C PRO A 72 5.95 7.41 -14.36
N LEU A 73 7.16 7.42 -14.92
CA LEU A 73 8.36 7.19 -14.15
C LEU A 73 8.70 8.45 -13.34
N PRO A 74 9.01 8.32 -12.04
CA PRO A 74 9.45 9.46 -11.25
C PRO A 74 10.71 10.06 -11.88
N ALA A 75 10.81 11.39 -11.90
CA ALA A 75 11.97 12.08 -12.45
C ALA A 75 13.24 11.55 -11.78
N ARG A 76 14.13 10.96 -12.60
CA ARG A 76 15.38 10.37 -12.14
C ARG A 76 16.22 11.49 -11.53
N ARG A 77 16.26 11.58 -10.19
CA ARG A 77 17.14 12.52 -9.49
C ARG A 77 18.57 12.16 -9.90
N LYS A 78 19.25 13.08 -10.60
CA LYS A 78 20.60 12.87 -11.16
C LYS A 78 21.65 12.48 -10.12
N ASN A 79 21.35 12.64 -8.83
CA ASN A 79 22.15 12.13 -7.74
C ASN A 79 21.25 11.35 -6.79
N ARG A 80 21.30 10.01 -6.85
CA ARG A 80 21.46 9.14 -5.68
C ARG A 80 21.52 7.65 -6.05
N HIS A 81 22.65 7.07 -5.66
CA HIS A 81 22.89 5.70 -5.21
C HIS A 81 23.12 4.56 -6.21
N VAL A 82 24.26 3.92 -5.98
CA VAL A 82 24.88 2.69 -6.52
C VAL A 82 23.98 1.43 -6.41
N TYR A 83 22.70 1.59 -6.04
CA TYR A 83 21.75 0.52 -5.78
C TYR A 83 20.66 0.42 -6.87
N GLU A 84 21.00 0.69 -8.13
CA GLU A 84 20.11 0.34 -9.23
C GLU A 84 19.95 -1.18 -9.26
N PHE A 85 18.75 -1.65 -8.92
CA PHE A 85 18.44 -3.07 -8.82
C PHE A 85 18.35 -3.64 -10.25
N ASP A 86 19.45 -4.21 -10.72
CA ASP A 86 19.51 -4.87 -12.02
C ASP A 86 18.89 -6.27 -11.91
N VAL A 87 17.68 -6.43 -12.44
CA VAL A 87 16.93 -7.69 -12.47
C VAL A 87 17.68 -8.78 -13.27
N LYS A 88 18.63 -8.39 -14.13
CA LYS A 88 19.46 -9.31 -14.91
C LYS A 88 20.73 -9.75 -14.16
N ARG A 89 21.06 -9.11 -13.02
CA ARG A 89 22.24 -9.44 -12.24
C ARG A 89 21.95 -10.63 -11.33
N SER A 90 22.83 -11.64 -11.37
CA SER A 90 22.77 -12.78 -10.46
C SER A 90 22.90 -12.32 -9.00
N ILE A 91 22.26 -13.05 -8.08
CA ILE A 91 22.25 -12.76 -6.64
C ILE A 91 23.66 -12.53 -6.10
N MET A 92 24.64 -13.36 -6.52
CA MET A 92 26.03 -13.22 -6.07
C MET A 92 26.67 -11.89 -6.51
N GLY A 93 26.27 -11.36 -7.67
CA GLY A 93 26.71 -10.05 -8.12
C GLY A 93 26.10 -8.91 -7.32
N SER A 94 24.96 -9.12 -6.68
CA SER A 94 24.22 -8.10 -5.92
C SER A 94 24.61 -8.06 -4.45
N ILE A 95 25.46 -8.98 -3.96
CA ILE A 95 25.94 -8.97 -2.57
C ILE A 95 26.86 -7.76 -2.39
N ILE A 96 26.47 -6.87 -1.48
CA ILE A 96 27.31 -5.77 -1.01
C ILE A 96 28.06 -6.26 0.23
N GLU A 97 29.38 -6.19 0.21
CA GLU A 97 30.19 -6.54 1.39
C GLU A 97 29.85 -5.63 2.57
N HIS A 98 29.73 -6.25 3.75
CA HIS A 98 29.34 -5.58 4.99
C HIS A 98 30.24 -4.39 5.37
N ASP A 99 31.53 -4.47 5.06
CA ASP A 99 32.50 -3.42 5.37
C ASP A 99 32.29 -2.15 4.53
N ALA A 100 31.78 -2.31 3.29
CA ALA A 100 31.40 -1.18 2.46
C ALA A 100 30.26 -0.37 3.11
N ILE A 101 29.30 -1.03 3.75
CA ILE A 101 28.17 -0.40 4.45
C ILE A 101 28.65 0.39 5.68
N LEU A 102 29.57 -0.19 6.47
CA LEU A 102 30.10 0.45 7.67
C LEU A 102 30.96 1.69 7.38
N SER A 103 31.70 1.67 6.27
CA SER A 103 32.53 2.80 5.84
C SER A 103 31.73 4.06 5.50
N MET A 104 30.43 3.91 5.16
CA MET A 104 29.57 4.98 4.67
C MET A 104 28.80 5.71 5.78
N ASN A 105 28.61 5.09 6.95
CA ASN A 105 27.92 5.68 8.10
C ASN A 105 28.84 6.51 9.02
N ARG A 106 30.12 6.67 8.64
CA ARG A 106 31.05 7.58 9.29
C ARG A 106 31.12 8.88 8.50
N ASN A 107 30.09 9.72 8.63
CA ASN A 107 30.10 11.15 8.31
C ASN A 107 29.05 11.86 9.15
#